data_AF-A0A1G3T6E6-F1
#
_entry.id   AF-A0A1G3T6E6-F1
#
_cell.length_a   1.000
_cell.length_b   1.000
_cell.length_c   1.000
_cell.angle_alpha   90.00
_cell.angle_beta   90.00
_cell.angle_gamma   90.00
#
_symmetry.space_group_name_H-M   'P 1'
#
loop_
_entity.id
_entity.type
_entity.pdbx_description
1 polymer ?
#
loop_
_entity_poly.entity_id
_entity_poly.type
_entity_poly.pdbx_seq_one_letter_code
_entity_poly.pdbx_strand_id
1 'polypeptide(L)' 'MAQMTIYLDNELESKVKQNVAAMGISLSQFVSGLIRKELHEEWSPAIHQLAGAWDDFPDADTLRHSEAHDCARESF' A
#
# COMPACT_ATOMS: atom_id res chain seq x y z
N MET A 1 -1.57 -8.55 27.83
CA MET A 1 -2.01 -7.71 26.68
C MET A 1 -1.66 -6.28 27.02
N ALA A 2 -1.14 -5.51 26.07
CA ALA A 2 -0.89 -4.09 26.28
C ALA A 2 -2.19 -3.29 26.09
N GLN A 3 -2.41 -2.29 26.94
CA GLN A 3 -3.51 -1.34 26.81
C GLN A 3 -2.92 0.04 26.50
N MET A 4 -3.52 0.76 25.55
CA MET A 4 -3.13 2.12 25.20
C MET A 4 -4.36 3.02 25.17
N THR A 5 -4.18 4.28 25.58
CA THR A 5 -5.19 5.33 25.45
C THR A 5 -4.72 6.30 24.39
N ILE A 6 -5.58 6.61 23.42
CA ILE A 6 -5.30 7.56 22.35
C ILE A 6 -6.36 8.66 22.34
N TYR A 7 -5.94 9.87 22.03
CA TYR A 7 -6.85 10.99 21.83
C TYR A 7 -7.18 11.09 20.34
N LEU A 8 -8.47 11.15 20.03
CA LEU A 8 -8.99 11.41 18.70
C LEU A 8 -9.78 12.72 18.78
N ASP A 9 -9.61 13.60 17.81
CA ASP A 9 -10.53 14.71 17.66
C ASP A 9 -11.93 14.19 17.24
N ASN A 10 -12.95 15.03 17.44
CA ASN A 10 -14.34 14.66 17.20
C ASN A 10 -14.61 14.25 15.74
N GLU A 11 -13.91 14.86 14.78
CA GLU A 11 -14.10 14.58 13.36
C GLU A 11 -13.54 13.20 13.02
N LEU A 12 -12.32 12.92 13.49
CA LEU A 12 -11.65 11.65 13.30
C LEU A 12 -12.40 10.51 14.00
N GLU A 13 -12.85 10.73 15.23
CA GLU A 13 -13.66 9.74 15.97
C GLU A 13 -14.93 9.36 15.19
N SER A 14 -15.64 10.36 14.66
CA SER A 14 -16.86 10.14 13.88
C SER A 14 -16.59 9.34 12.60
N LYS A 15 -15.55 9.72 11.84
CA LYS A 15 -15.15 9.02 10.62
C LYS A 15 -14.74 7.57 10.89
N VAL A 16 -13.98 7.33 11.95
CA VAL A 16 -13.55 5.98 12.29
C VAL A 16 -14.75 5.12 12.69
N LYS A 17 -15.65 5.64 13.53
CA LYS A 17 -16.88 4.93 13.93
C LYS A 17 -17.75 4.54 12.72
N GLN A 18 -17.89 5.43 11.74
CA GLN A 18 -18.63 5.13 10.51
C GLN A 18 -17.96 4.02 9.69
N ASN A 19 -16.63 4.10 9.51
CA ASN A 19 -15.88 3.10 8.74
C ASN A 19 -15.93 1.71 9.39
N VAL A 20 -15.69 1.61 10.70
CA VAL A 20 -15.70 0.30 11.38
C VAL A 20 -17.09 -0.33 11.38
N ALA A 21 -18.15 0.49 11.47
CA ALA A 21 -19.52 0.02 11.31
C ALA A 21 -19.80 -0.51 9.89
N ALA A 22 -19.35 0.21 8.86
CA ALA A 22 -19.49 -0.23 7.46
C ALA A 22 -18.68 -1.51 7.16
N MET A 23 -17.53 -1.69 7.80
CA MET A 23 -16.67 -2.86 7.66
C MET A 23 -17.10 -4.04 8.55
N GLY A 24 -18.02 -3.84 9.51
CA GLY A 24 -18.46 -4.87 10.45
C GLY A 24 -17.40 -5.32 11.46
N ILE A 25 -16.43 -4.46 11.78
CA ILE A 25 -15.33 -4.76 12.71
C ILE A 25 -15.36 -3.84 13.93
N SER A 26 -14.65 -4.20 15.00
CA SER A 26 -14.53 -3.32 16.18
C SER A 26 -13.46 -2.24 15.99
N LEU A 27 -13.57 -1.16 16.77
CA LEU A 27 -12.55 -0.10 16.81
C LEU A 27 -11.16 -0.65 17.20
N SER A 28 -11.11 -1.57 18.16
CA SER A 28 -9.86 -2.20 18.59
C SER A 28 -9.23 -3.08 17.49
N GLN A 29 -10.04 -3.83 16.75
CA GLN A 29 -9.57 -4.59 15.58
C GLN A 29 -9.04 -3.65 14.49
N PHE A 30 -9.74 -2.56 14.22
CA PHE A 30 -9.29 -1.54 13.26
C PHE A 30 -7.93 -0.95 13.65
N VAL A 31 -7.77 -0.47 14.89
CA VAL A 31 -6.51 0.15 15.36
C VAL A 31 -5.36 -0.85 15.36
N SER A 32 -5.57 -2.06 15.89
CA SER A 32 -4.53 -3.10 15.89
C SER A 32 -4.14 -3.56 14.47
N GLY A 33 -5.09 -3.60 13.55
CA GLY A 33 -4.85 -3.86 12.13
C GLY A 33 -4.03 -2.74 11.48
N LEU A 34 -4.35 -1.47 11.77
CA LEU A 34 -3.59 -0.32 11.29
C LEU A 34 -2.14 -0.37 11.79
N ILE A 35 -1.93 -0.60 13.09
CA ILE A 35 -0.58 -0.74 13.67
C ILE A 35 0.18 -1.86 12.97
N ARG A 36 -0.44 -3.04 12.76
CA ARG A 36 0.20 -4.13 12.03
C ARG A 36 0.59 -3.73 10.61
N LYS A 37 -0.29 -3.02 9.90
CA LYS A 37 -0.03 -2.53 8.54
C LYS A 37 1.14 -1.55 8.49
N GLU A 38 1.20 -0.59 9.40
CA GLU A 38 2.29 0.40 9.47
C GLU A 38 3.63 -0.23 9.87
N LEU A 39 3.60 -1.35 10.60
CA LEU A 39 4.80 -2.12 10.97
C LEU A 39 5.24 -3.13 9.90
N HIS A 40 4.47 -3.34 8.84
CA HIS A 40 4.92 -4.15 7.72
C HIS A 40 5.95 -3.35 6.90
N GLU A 41 7.22 -3.63 7.10
CA GLU A 41 8.34 -3.04 6.35
C GLU A 41 8.47 -3.61 4.92
N GLU A 42 7.79 -4.73 4.64
CA GLU A 42 7.87 -5.45 3.38
C GLU A 42 6.55 -5.45 2.62
N TRP A 43 6.64 -5.50 1.29
CA TRP A 43 5.49 -5.65 0.41
C TRP A 43 4.77 -6.96 0.72
N SER A 44 3.43 -6.92 0.74
CA SER A 44 2.65 -8.13 0.99
C SER A 44 2.93 -9.20 -0.08
N PRO A 45 2.82 -10.50 0.23
CA PRO A 45 2.98 -11.57 -0.75
C PRO A 45 2.08 -11.42 -1.98
N ALA A 46 0.88 -10.86 -1.81
CA ALA A 46 -0.03 -10.57 -2.91
C ALA A 46 0.57 -9.56 -3.91
N ILE A 47 1.35 -8.58 -3.43
CA ILE A 47 1.99 -7.62 -4.33
C ILE A 47 3.24 -8.22 -4.99
N HIS A 48 3.97 -9.09 -4.30
CA HIS A 48 5.02 -9.87 -4.96
C HIS A 48 4.48 -10.74 -6.10
N GLN A 49 3.28 -11.32 -5.94
CA GLN A 49 2.64 -12.12 -6.98
C GLN A 49 2.14 -11.30 -8.17
N LEU A 50 1.94 -9.98 -8.01
CA LEU A 50 1.56 -9.11 -9.13
C LEU A 50 2.72 -8.86 -10.10
N ALA A 51 3.98 -9.01 -9.65
CA ALA A 51 5.13 -8.81 -10.51
C ALA A 51 5.16 -9.86 -11.63
N GLY A 52 4.88 -9.44 -12.86
CA GLY A 52 4.80 -10.32 -14.02
C GLY A 52 3.48 -11.10 -14.15
N ALA A 53 2.43 -10.71 -13.43
CA ALA A 53 1.12 -11.36 -13.51
C ALA A 53 0.30 -10.96 -14.75
N TRP A 54 0.72 -9.94 -15.49
CA TRP A 54 0.06 -9.54 -16.74
C TRP A 54 0.63 -10.36 -17.91
N ASP A 55 -0.17 -11.29 -18.41
CA ASP A 55 0.20 -12.16 -19.53
C ASP A 55 0.37 -11.39 -20.86
N ASP A 56 -0.24 -10.22 -20.98
CA ASP A 56 -0.27 -9.37 -22.17
C ASP A 56 0.59 -8.10 -22.05
N PHE A 57 1.43 -8.01 -21.02
CA PHE A 57 2.29 -6.85 -20.85
C PHE A 57 3.36 -6.82 -21.97
N PRO A 58 3.50 -5.71 -22.72
CA PRO A 58 4.45 -5.64 -23.83
C PRO A 58 5.90 -5.80 -23.33
N ASP A 59 6.74 -6.44 -24.14
CA ASP A 59 8.16 -6.54 -23.83
C ASP A 59 8.85 -5.17 -23.85
N ALA A 60 10.03 -5.12 -23.23
CA ALA A 60 10.75 -3.87 -23.06
C ALA A 60 11.18 -3.23 -24.39
N ASP A 61 11.38 -4.02 -25.44
CA ASP A 61 11.75 -3.54 -26.77
C ASP A 61 10.54 -2.90 -27.47
N THR A 62 9.35 -3.49 -27.32
CA THR A 62 8.07 -2.97 -27.81
C THR A 62 7.74 -1.64 -27.14
N LEU A 63 7.94 -1.54 -25.82
CA LEU A 63 7.71 -0.29 -25.07
C LEU A 63 8.66 0.83 -25.51
N ARG A 64 9.95 0.50 -25.73
CA ARG A 64 10.98 1.47 -26.10
C ARG A 64 11.00 1.80 -27.59
N HIS A 65 10.23 1.10 -28.43
CA HIS A 65 10.28 1.26 -29.88
C HIS A 65 10.02 2.69 -30.36
N SER A 66 9.15 3.43 -29.64
CA SER A 66 8.84 4.83 -29.93
C SER A 66 9.64 5.84 -29.09
N GLU A 67 10.50 5.37 -28.18
CA GLU A 67 11.29 6.23 -27.30
C GLU A 67 12.63 6.63 -27.96
N ALA A 68 13.19 7.74 -27.51
CA ALA A 68 14.53 8.14 -27.93
C ALA A 68 15.57 7.16 -27.39
N HIS A 69 16.68 6.97 -28.12
CA HIS A 69 17.77 6.11 -27.67
C HIS A 69 18.39 6.64 -26.37
N ASP A 70 18.75 5.73 -25.46
CA ASP A 70 19.45 6.05 -24.24
C ASP A 70 20.74 6.84 -24.56
N CYS A 71 20.90 8.00 -23.92
CA CYS A 71 22.15 8.74 -23.97
C CYS A 71 23.24 7.98 -23.20
N ALA A 72 24.46 7.99 -23.73
CA ALA A 72 25.61 7.45 -23.01
C ALA A 72 25.77 8.18 -21.66
N ARG A 73 26.12 7.41 -20.62
CA ARG A 73 26.52 8.00 -19.33
C ARG A 73 27.69 8.97 -19.56
N GLU A 74 27.64 10.11 -18.90
CA GLU A 74 28.73 11.10 -18.96
C GLU A 74 30.08 10.46 -18.65
N SER A 75 31.11 10.84 -19.41
CA SER A 75 32.49 10.42 -19.19
C SER A 75 33.09 11.25 -18.06
N PHE A 76 33.80 10.59 -17.13
CA PHE A 76 34.54 11.25 -16.06
C PHE A 76 35.82 11.92 -16.57
#